data_AF-A0A976HHK6-F1
#
_entry.id   AF-A0A976HHK6-F1
#
_cell.length_a   1.000
_cell.length_b   1.000
_cell.length_c   1.000
_cell.angle_alpha   90.00
_cell.angle_beta   90.00
_cell.angle_gamma   90.00
#
_symmetry.space_group_name_H-M   'P 1'
#
loop_
_entity.id
_entity.type
_entity.pdbx_description
1 polymer ?
#
loop_
_entity_poly.entity_id
_entity_poly.type
_entity_poly.pdbx_seq_one_letter_code
_entity_poly.pdbx_strand_id
1 'polypeptide(L)'
;IRIDVFYASRSRKTQHWIDLLGHIFFLMPFAVLMAWLLWPYTIQAFYSGQVSTNAGGLIIWPARAMLLIGFIMLVFQGIAEIIKKIAVMQGLIEDPHPFQSAQDQALKEVEELAAEVAAAEALNRQTEVKK
;
A
#
# COMPACT_ATOMS: atom_id res chain seq x y z
N ILE A 1 13.25 -3.84 -10.05
CA ILE A 1 13.25 -4.40 -11.42
C ILE A 1 13.52 -5.92 -11.45
N ARG A 2 14.71 -6.45 -11.11
CA ARG A 2 14.96 -7.91 -11.24
C ARG A 2 14.17 -8.79 -10.27
N ILE A 3 13.95 -8.32 -9.05
CA ILE A 3 13.17 -9.04 -8.03
C ILE A 3 11.67 -9.07 -8.38
N ASP A 4 11.16 -8.02 -9.01
CA ASP A 4 9.76 -7.93 -9.44
C ASP A 4 9.41 -8.98 -10.50
N VAL A 5 10.30 -9.20 -11.48
CA VAL A 5 10.11 -10.25 -12.50
C VAL A 5 10.14 -11.64 -11.88
N PHE A 6 11.06 -11.87 -10.92
CA PHE A 6 11.14 -13.15 -10.23
C PHE A 6 9.88 -13.41 -9.40
N TYR A 7 9.40 -12.41 -8.66
CA TYR A 7 8.15 -12.49 -7.91
C TYR A 7 6.95 -12.74 -8.81
N ALA A 8 6.85 -12.01 -9.93
CA ALA A 8 5.79 -12.17 -10.94
C ALA A 8 5.74 -13.58 -11.54
N SER A 9 6.90 -14.23 -11.69
CA SER A 9 7.01 -15.59 -12.25
C SER A 9 6.64 -16.72 -11.27
N ARG A 10 6.38 -16.41 -9.99
CA ARG A 10 6.03 -17.41 -8.97
C ARG A 10 4.51 -17.65 -8.89
N SER A 11 4.14 -18.83 -8.37
CA SER A 11 2.73 -19.15 -8.10
C SER A 11 2.11 -18.19 -7.08
N ARG A 12 0.78 -17.96 -7.15
CA ARG A 12 0.07 -17.09 -6.19
C ARG A 12 0.27 -17.52 -4.73
N LYS A 13 0.33 -18.83 -4.46
CA LYS A 13 0.62 -19.35 -3.12
C LYS A 13 2.00 -18.93 -2.61
N THR A 14 3.01 -18.98 -3.47
CA THR A 14 4.38 -18.56 -3.12
C THR A 14 4.45 -17.05 -2.90
N GLN A 15 3.76 -16.26 -3.71
CA GLN A 15 3.66 -14.81 -3.57
C GLN A 15 3.09 -14.42 -2.20
N HIS A 16 1.97 -15.03 -1.78
CA HIS A 16 1.39 -14.77 -0.45
C HIS A 16 2.32 -15.14 0.71
N TRP A 17 3.08 -16.24 0.58
CA TRP A 17 4.09 -16.60 1.58
C TRP A 17 5.23 -15.58 1.65
N ILE A 18 5.71 -15.11 0.50
CA ILE A 18 6.75 -14.07 0.43
C ILE A 18 6.23 -12.79 1.09
N ASP A 19 5.01 -12.37 0.78
CA ASP A 19 4.39 -11.18 1.38
C ASP A 19 4.27 -11.32 2.89
N LEU A 20 3.74 -12.46 3.37
CA LEU A 20 3.55 -12.70 4.79
C LEU A 20 4.89 -12.68 5.54
N LEU A 21 5.91 -13.36 5.03
CA LEU A 21 7.25 -13.34 5.61
C LEU A 21 7.86 -11.93 5.55
N GLY A 22 7.64 -11.20 4.46
CA GLY A 22 7.99 -9.79 4.32
C GLY A 22 7.42 -8.93 5.45
N HIS A 23 6.12 -9.08 5.73
CA HIS A 23 5.46 -8.34 6.79
C HIS A 23 5.99 -8.72 8.18
N ILE A 24 6.13 -10.02 8.47
CA ILE A 24 6.53 -10.51 9.80
C ILE A 24 7.99 -10.21 10.12
N PHE A 25 8.91 -10.38 9.16
CA PHE A 25 10.35 -10.32 9.42
C PHE A 25 11.00 -8.99 9.04
N PHE A 26 10.34 -8.16 8.23
CA PHE A 26 10.91 -6.88 7.80
C PHE A 26 10.03 -5.71 8.25
N LEU A 27 8.76 -5.67 7.83
CA LEU A 27 7.88 -4.52 8.13
C LEU A 27 7.60 -4.39 9.63
N MET A 28 7.12 -5.45 10.27
CA MET A 28 6.68 -5.41 11.67
C MET A 28 7.83 -5.11 12.64
N PRO A 29 9.01 -5.76 12.56
CA PRO A 29 10.11 -5.46 13.47
C PRO A 29 10.60 -4.02 13.31
N PHE A 30 10.68 -3.53 12.07
CA PHE A 30 11.04 -2.16 11.78
C PHE A 30 10.01 -1.15 12.33
N ALA A 31 8.72 -1.35 12.03
CA ALA A 31 7.67 -0.44 12.44
C ALA A 31 7.51 -0.38 13.97
N VAL A 32 7.58 -1.53 14.65
CA VAL A 32 7.52 -1.60 16.11
C VAL A 32 8.75 -0.95 16.74
N LEU A 33 9.96 -1.22 16.22
CA LEU A 33 11.18 -0.60 16.72
C LEU A 33 11.15 0.92 16.55
N MET A 34 10.67 1.42 15.41
CA MET A 34 10.52 2.85 15.16
C MET A 34 9.50 3.49 16.09
N ALA A 35 8.32 2.87 16.28
CA ALA A 35 7.34 3.35 17.25
C ALA A 35 7.90 3.40 18.68
N TRP A 36 8.67 2.38 19.07
CA TRP A 36 9.32 2.34 20.39
C TRP A 36 10.36 3.45 20.53
N LEU A 37 11.25 3.66 19.56
CA LEU A 37 12.26 4.72 19.62
C LEU A 37 11.65 6.13 19.59
N LEU A 38 10.59 6.32 18.80
CA LEU A 38 9.93 7.61 18.65
C LEU A 38 9.11 8.02 19.87
N TRP A 39 8.65 7.06 20.67
CA TRP A 39 7.87 7.33 21.87
C TRP A 39 8.60 8.23 22.88
N PRO A 40 9.75 7.83 23.47
CA PRO A 40 10.48 8.69 24.40
C PRO A 40 11.02 9.94 23.72
N TYR A 41 11.41 9.86 22.44
CA TYR A 41 11.92 11.00 21.68
C TYR A 41 10.88 12.13 21.51
N THR A 42 9.62 11.76 21.29
CA THR A 42 8.50 12.70 21.18
C THR A 42 8.14 13.29 22.54
N ILE A 43 8.03 12.44 23.56
CA ILE A 43 7.70 12.86 24.93
C ILE A 43 8.78 13.81 25.49
N GLN A 44 10.05 13.52 25.26
CA GLN A 44 11.14 14.40 25.65
C GLN A 44 11.06 15.76 24.94
N ALA A 45 10.71 15.79 23.65
CA ALA A 45 10.52 17.04 22.90
C ALA A 45 9.39 17.89 23.47
N PHE A 46 8.30 17.24 23.89
CA PHE A 46 7.15 17.90 24.50
C PHE A 46 7.53 18.55 25.83
N TYR A 47 8.21 17.81 26.72
CA TYR A 47 8.62 18.35 28.03
C TYR A 47 9.74 19.40 27.94
N SER A 48 10.67 19.25 27.00
CA SER A 48 11.79 20.19 26.85
C SER A 48 11.41 21.49 26.13
N GLY A 49 10.23 21.56 25.51
CA GLY A 49 9.80 22.74 24.76
C GLY A 49 10.74 23.08 23.59
N GLN A 50 11.36 22.07 22.98
CA GLN A 50 12.37 22.27 21.92
C GLN A 50 11.79 23.08 20.74
N VAL A 51 12.51 24.13 20.38
CA VAL A 51 12.21 25.02 19.25
C VAL A 51 13.30 24.91 18.20
N SER A 52 12.91 24.97 16.92
CA SER A 52 13.83 24.95 15.79
C SER A 52 14.81 26.13 15.84
N THR A 53 16.09 25.86 15.54
CA THR A 53 17.15 26.87 15.40
C THR A 53 17.07 27.67 14.10
N ASN A 54 16.11 27.35 13.22
CA ASN A 54 15.86 28.12 12.00
C ASN A 54 15.10 29.43 12.31
N ALA A 55 15.31 30.45 11.48
CA ALA A 55 14.56 31.70 11.57
C ALA A 55 13.03 31.42 11.54
N GLY A 56 12.31 31.82 12.59
CA GLY A 56 10.87 31.55 12.76
C GLY A 56 10.51 30.48 13.79
N GLY A 57 11.47 29.73 14.33
CA GLY A 57 11.33 28.99 15.60
C GLY A 57 10.05 28.17 15.79
N LEU A 58 9.82 27.15 14.96
CA LEU A 58 8.70 26.22 15.13
C LEU A 58 8.94 25.27 16.32
N ILE A 59 7.88 25.03 17.09
CA ILE A 59 7.86 23.96 18.10
C ILE A 59 8.04 22.61 17.40
N ILE A 60 8.98 21.79 17.88
CA ILE A 60 9.40 20.57 17.17
C ILE A 60 8.49 19.38 17.52
N TRP A 61 7.92 19.38 18.73
CA TRP A 61 7.18 18.24 19.24
C TRP A 61 5.97 17.81 18.38
N PRO A 62 5.19 18.70 17.71
CA PRO A 62 4.07 18.26 16.88
C PRO A 62 4.52 17.43 15.68
N ALA A 63 5.64 17.78 15.05
CA ALA A 63 6.20 17.03 13.94
C ALA A 63 6.65 15.63 14.37
N ARG A 64 7.30 15.51 15.53
CA ARG A 64 7.70 14.22 16.10
C ARG A 64 6.47 13.37 16.49
N ALA A 65 5.43 13.99 17.03
CA ALA A 65 4.18 13.32 17.36
C ALA A 65 3.46 12.79 16.11
N MET A 66 3.37 13.57 15.04
CA MET A 66 2.82 13.10 13.77
C MET A 66 3.59 11.88 13.22
N LEU A 67 4.92 11.92 13.31
CA LEU A 67 5.76 10.78 12.91
C LEU A 67 5.49 9.54 13.77
N LEU A 68 5.43 9.69 15.10
CA LEU A 68 5.09 8.60 16.02
C LEU A 68 3.71 8.00 15.73
N ILE A 69 2.69 8.84 15.55
CA ILE A 69 1.33 8.40 15.21
C ILE A 69 1.34 7.63 13.88
N GLY A 70 2.08 8.11 12.88
CA GLY A 70 2.25 7.42 11.61
C GLY A 70 2.80 6.00 11.77
N PHE A 71 3.84 5.83 12.60
CA PHE A 71 4.40 4.49 12.87
C PHE A 71 3.46 3.59 13.68
N ILE A 72 2.72 4.13 14.65
CA ILE A 72 1.71 3.37 15.40
C ILE A 72 0.61 2.89 14.45
N MET A 73 0.11 3.76 13.57
CA MET A 73 -0.87 3.37 12.55
C MET A 73 -0.30 2.34 11.58
N LEU A 74 0.97 2.47 11.18
CA LEU A 74 1.63 1.51 10.31
C LEU A 74 1.72 0.12 10.95
N VAL A 75 1.95 0.03 12.28
CA VAL A 75 1.90 -1.24 13.02
C VAL A 75 0.50 -1.85 12.95
N PHE A 76 -0.55 -1.06 13.19
CA PHE A 76 -1.93 -1.56 13.09
C PHE A 76 -2.29 -2.01 11.67
N GLN A 77 -1.86 -1.25 10.66
CA GLN A 77 -2.01 -1.63 9.26
C GLN A 77 -1.27 -2.95 8.96
N GLY A 78 -0.02 -3.09 9.42
CA GLY A 78 0.76 -4.30 9.23
C GLY A 78 0.08 -5.53 9.82
N ILE A 79 -0.51 -5.41 11.02
CA ILE A 79 -1.30 -6.47 11.65
C ILE A 79 -2.53 -6.82 10.80
N ALA A 80 -3.27 -5.81 10.32
CA ALA A 80 -4.45 -6.03 9.48
C ALA A 80 -4.12 -6.76 8.17
N GLU A 81 -3.01 -6.39 7.50
CA GLU A 81 -2.56 -7.07 6.28
C GLU A 81 -2.12 -8.51 6.54
N ILE A 82 -1.40 -8.76 7.63
CA ILE A 82 -1.00 -10.12 8.04
C ILE A 82 -2.23 -11.01 8.22
N ILE A 83 -3.24 -10.52 8.95
CA ILE A 83 -4.48 -11.28 9.20
C ILE A 83 -5.20 -11.57 7.87
N LYS A 84 -5.37 -10.55 7.01
CA LYS A 84 -6.02 -10.71 5.71
C LYS A 84 -5.27 -11.71 4.83
N LYS A 85 -3.94 -11.63 4.76
CA LYS A 85 -3.14 -12.57 3.96
C LYS A 85 -3.23 -14.01 4.50
N ILE A 86 -3.26 -14.21 5.82
CA ILE A 86 -3.50 -15.54 6.39
C ILE A 86 -4.88 -16.06 5.98
N ALA A 87 -5.93 -15.23 6.05
CA ALA A 87 -7.28 -15.61 5.65
C ALA A 87 -7.39 -15.96 4.15
N VAL A 88 -6.72 -15.19 3.27
CA VAL A 88 -6.63 -15.49 1.83
C VAL A 88 -5.95 -16.83 1.59
N MET A 89 -4.83 -17.12 2.28
CA MET A 89 -4.13 -18.39 2.13
C MET A 89 -4.93 -19.59 2.63
N GLN A 90 -5.84 -19.38 3.58
CA GLN A 90 -6.80 -20.39 4.06
C GLN A 90 -8.02 -20.53 3.13
N GLY A 91 -8.17 -19.67 2.12
CA GLY A 91 -9.33 -19.65 1.22
C GLY A 91 -10.61 -19.11 1.86
N LEU A 92 -10.50 -18.37 2.97
CA LEU A 92 -11.65 -17.80 3.67
C LEU A 92 -12.19 -16.52 3.03
N ILE A 93 -11.32 -15.78 2.34
CA ILE A 93 -11.65 -14.54 1.64
C ILE A 93 -10.93 -14.50 0.29
N GLU A 94 -11.49 -13.75 -0.67
CA GLU A 94 -10.78 -13.41 -1.91
C GLU A 94 -9.63 -12.45 -1.62
N ASP A 95 -8.56 -12.52 -2.41
CA ASP A 95 -7.43 -11.61 -2.26
C ASP A 95 -7.87 -10.17 -2.60
N PRO A 96 -7.83 -9.22 -1.65
CA PRO A 96 -8.20 -7.83 -1.92
C PRO A 96 -7.20 -7.14 -2.86
N HIS A 97 -5.97 -7.66 -2.93
CA HIS A 97 -4.88 -7.09 -3.71
C HIS A 97 -4.21 -8.17 -4.56
N PRO A 98 -4.94 -8.71 -5.57
CA PRO A 98 -4.39 -9.73 -6.43
C PRO A 98 -3.23 -9.14 -7.22
N PHE A 99 -2.09 -9.84 -7.23
CA PHE A 99 -0.98 -9.48 -8.11
C PHE A 99 -1.48 -9.49 -9.57
N GLN A 100 -1.33 -8.35 -10.24
CA GLN A 100 -1.60 -8.17 -11.67
C GLN A 100 -0.26 -7.89 -12.34
N SER A 101 0.15 -8.75 -13.27
CA SER A 101 1.38 -8.49 -14.02
C SER A 101 1.19 -7.28 -14.93
N ALA A 102 2.30 -6.63 -15.32
CA ALA A 102 2.25 -5.52 -16.28
C ALA A 102 1.61 -5.95 -17.61
N GLN A 103 1.77 -7.22 -18.00
CA GLN A 103 1.09 -7.79 -19.15
C GLN A 103 -0.42 -7.92 -18.93
N ASP A 104 -0.85 -8.41 -17.76
CA ASP A 104 -2.28 -8.55 -17.44
C ASP A 104 -2.99 -7.19 -17.37
N GLN A 105 -2.31 -6.16 -16.88
CA GLN A 105 -2.83 -4.78 -16.87
C GLN A 105 -2.98 -4.23 -18.28
N ALA A 106 -1.96 -4.38 -19.13
CA ALA A 106 -2.03 -3.94 -20.52
C ALA A 106 -3.14 -4.66 -21.30
N LEU A 107 -3.38 -5.95 -21.03
CA LEU A 107 -4.48 -6.69 -21.66
C LEU A 107 -5.86 -6.16 -21.22
N LYS A 108 -6.04 -5.87 -19.93
CA LYS A 108 -7.29 -5.29 -19.42
C LYS A 108 -7.52 -3.89 -19.96
N GLU A 109 -6.49 -3.04 -20.02
CA GLU A 109 -6.59 -1.70 -20.60
C GLU A 109 -6.99 -1.77 -22.08
N VAL A 110 -6.42 -2.69 -22.86
CA VAL A 110 -6.81 -2.90 -24.26
C VAL A 110 -8.25 -3.41 -24.38
N GLU A 111 -8.68 -4.30 -23.49
CA GLU A 111 -10.06 -4.80 -23.45
C GLU A 111 -11.07 -3.70 -23.10
N GLU A 112 -10.76 -2.88 -22.09
CA GLU A 112 -11.57 -1.72 -21.71
C GLU A 112 -11.63 -0.69 -22.86
N LEU A 113 -10.50 -0.38 -23.49
CA LEU A 113 -10.45 0.55 -24.63
C LEU A 113 -11.25 0.01 -25.83
N ALA A 114 -11.16 -1.29 -26.10
CA ALA A 114 -11.93 -1.94 -27.16
C ALA A 114 -13.44 -1.90 -26.87
N ALA A 115 -13.84 -2.09 -25.60
CA ALA A 115 -15.23 -1.95 -25.18
C ALA A 115 -15.74 -0.51 -25.31
N GLU A 116 -14.94 0.49 -24.96
CA GLU A 116 -15.27 1.90 -25.16
C GLU A 116 -15.42 2.26 -26.63
N VAL A 117 -14.49 1.81 -27.49
CA VAL A 117 -14.57 2.03 -28.94
C VAL A 117 -15.81 1.35 -29.54
N ALA A 118 -16.10 0.11 -29.14
CA ALA A 118 -17.30 -0.60 -29.60
C ALA A 118 -18.60 0.10 -29.16
N ALA A 119 -18.64 0.64 -27.94
CA ALA A 119 -19.78 1.42 -27.43
C ALA A 119 -19.94 2.74 -28.20
N ALA A 120 -18.83 3.44 -28.51
CA ALA A 120 -18.84 4.66 -29.31
C ALA A 120 -19.30 4.40 -30.76
N GLU A 121 -18.85 3.31 -31.38
CA GLU A 121 -19.31 2.89 -32.71
C GLU A 121 -20.80 2.56 -32.74
N ALA A 122 -21.30 1.86 -31.70
CA ALA A 122 -22.72 1.53 -31.59
C ALA A 122 -23.60 2.79 -31.46
N LEU A 123 -23.15 3.79 -30.71
CA LEU A 123 -23.83 5.08 -30.59
C LEU A 123 -23.84 5.84 -31.93
N ASN A 124 -22.72 5.81 -32.66
CA ASN A 124 -22.59 6.51 -33.95
C ASN A 124 -23.50 5.88 -35.02
N ARG A 125 -23.57 4.53 -35.07
CA ARG A 125 -24.51 3.82 -35.97
C ARG A 125 -25.97 4.13 -35.66
N GLN A 126 -26.34 4.29 -34.39
CA GLN A 126 -27.71 4.65 -34.01
C GLN A 126 -28.07 6.10 -34.39
N THR A 127 -27.09 7.01 -34.42
CA THR A 127 -27.30 8.41 -34.82
C THR A 127 -27.38 8.56 -36.34
N GLU A 128 -26.65 7.76 -37.10
CA GLU A 128 -26.76 7.74 -38.57
C GLU A 128 -28.08 7.16 -39.08
N VAL A 129 -28.63 6.13 -38.42
CA VAL A 129 -29.91 5.50 -38.83
C VAL A 129 -31.13 6.39 -38.54
N LYS A 130 -31.01 7.39 -37.67
CA LYS A 130 -32.10 8.27 -37.23
C LYS A 130 -32.18 9.60 -38.01
N LYS A 131 -31.24 9.85 -38.92
CA LYS A 131 -31.24 10.99 -39.86
C LYS A 131 -31.86 10.58 -41.19
#